data_AF-A0AAN8U600-F1
#
_entry.id   AF-A0AAN8U600-F1
#
_cell.length_a   1.000
_cell.length_b   1.000
_cell.length_c   1.000
_cell.angle_alpha   90.00
_cell.angle_beta   90.00
_cell.angle_gamma   90.00
#
_symmetry.space_group_name_H-M   'P 1'
#
loop_
_entity.id
_entity.type
_entity.pdbx_description
1 polymer ?
#
loop_
_entity_poly.entity_id
_entity_poly.type
_entity_poly.pdbx_seq_one_letter_code
_entity_poly.pdbx_strand_id
1 'polypeptide(L)'
;MENFLLMAFLFLAITIILPSTHGLDQSPKGVDKWFKKLPHAKAKMTKLHFYFHDIVTAKNPSAIQIAQANNTFQSPTFFGLVRMMDNPLTVNPEPNSKIIGRAQGIYGSASFEDIGLLMTLNLVFTNGKYNGSTLSILGHNQIFHEYREMPIVGGSGVFRLAKGIATAKTYQVDNTTQNAIVEYHVVFVSYKVFAEIPDRGIDLEVTDSVKNNDVVKSEL
;
A
#
# COMPACT_ATOMS: atom_id res chain seq x y z
N MET A 1 7.83 -15.96 -43.73
CA MET A 1 6.47 -15.43 -43.54
C MET A 1 5.69 -16.17 -42.45
N GLU A 2 5.86 -17.48 -42.29
CA GLU A 2 5.11 -18.27 -41.29
C GLU A 2 5.37 -17.87 -39.83
N ASN A 3 6.61 -17.53 -39.46
CA ASN A 3 6.92 -17.06 -38.09
C ASN A 3 6.33 -15.68 -37.75
N PHE A 4 6.01 -14.85 -38.76
CA PHE A 4 5.41 -13.53 -38.54
C PHE A 4 3.90 -13.63 -38.30
N LEU A 5 3.24 -14.58 -38.96
CA LEU A 5 1.83 -14.91 -38.72
C LEU A 5 1.61 -15.49 -37.31
N LEU A 6 2.50 -16.39 -36.87
CA LEU A 6 2.42 -16.99 -35.53
C LEU A 6 2.58 -15.94 -34.40
N MET A 7 3.46 -14.94 -34.61
CA MET A 7 3.63 -13.82 -33.67
C MET A 7 2.39 -12.91 -33.64
N ALA A 8 1.74 -12.67 -34.78
CA ALA A 8 0.50 -11.90 -34.84
C ALA A 8 -0.67 -12.58 -34.11
N PHE A 9 -0.76 -13.92 -34.16
CA PHE A 9 -1.73 -14.68 -33.35
C PHE A 9 -1.40 -14.68 -31.86
N LEU A 10 -0.11 -14.63 -31.47
CA LEU A 10 0.27 -14.50 -30.06
C LEU A 10 -0.13 -13.15 -29.44
N PHE A 11 -0.11 -12.07 -30.23
CA PHE A 11 -0.60 -10.76 -29.78
C PHE A 11 -2.14 -10.67 -29.78
N LEU A 12 -2.84 -11.40 -30.66
CA LEU A 12 -4.30 -11.44 -30.68
C LEU A 12 -4.90 -12.31 -29.56
N ALA A 13 -4.16 -13.28 -29.04
CA ALA A 13 -4.61 -14.18 -27.98
C ALA A 13 -4.51 -13.61 -26.55
N ILE A 14 -3.95 -12.41 -26.36
CA ILE A 14 -3.86 -11.73 -25.05
C ILE A 14 -5.05 -10.78 -24.79
N THR A 15 -6.11 -10.82 -25.60
CA THR A 15 -7.43 -10.37 -25.11
C THR A 15 -8.04 -11.45 -24.23
N ILE A 16 -7.35 -11.79 -23.14
CA ILE A 16 -8.00 -12.46 -22.02
C ILE A 16 -9.07 -11.48 -21.57
N ILE A 17 -10.32 -11.88 -21.75
CA ILE A 17 -11.49 -11.24 -21.17
C ILE A 17 -11.23 -11.24 -19.66
N LEU A 18 -10.66 -10.14 -19.16
CA LEU A 18 -10.62 -9.87 -17.73
C LEU A 18 -12.09 -9.87 -17.31
N PRO A 19 -12.53 -10.76 -16.41
CA PRO A 19 -13.85 -10.63 -15.84
C PRO A 19 -13.92 -9.22 -15.30
N SER A 20 -14.90 -8.45 -15.76
CA SER A 20 -15.17 -7.09 -15.30
C SER A 20 -15.50 -7.14 -13.81
N THR A 21 -14.49 -7.31 -12.96
CA THR A 21 -14.57 -6.93 -11.56
C THR A 21 -14.99 -5.48 -11.60
N HIS A 22 -16.06 -5.12 -10.91
CA HIS A 22 -16.61 -3.77 -10.79
C HIS A 22 -15.51 -2.74 -10.43
N GLY A 23 -14.69 -2.37 -11.40
CA GLY A 23 -13.55 -1.51 -11.27
C GLY A 23 -14.07 -0.09 -11.22
N LEU A 24 -13.63 0.67 -10.23
CA LEU A 24 -13.84 2.10 -10.26
C LEU A 24 -13.28 2.65 -11.58
N ASP A 25 -14.07 3.47 -12.26
CA ASP A 25 -13.58 4.19 -13.44
C ASP A 25 -12.44 5.12 -13.00
N GLN A 26 -11.22 4.77 -13.42
CA GLN A 26 -9.99 5.51 -13.11
C GLN A 26 -9.69 6.58 -14.15
N SER A 27 -10.49 6.72 -15.21
CA SER A 27 -10.34 7.80 -16.18
C SER A 27 -10.54 9.16 -15.51
N PRO A 28 -10.00 10.26 -16.07
CA PRO A 28 -10.25 11.60 -15.54
C PRO A 28 -11.74 11.91 -15.34
N LYS A 29 -12.62 11.42 -16.24
CA LYS A 29 -14.08 11.57 -16.11
C LYS A 29 -14.65 10.75 -14.95
N GLY A 30 -14.19 9.51 -14.77
CA GLY A 30 -14.59 8.66 -13.64
C GLY A 30 -14.15 9.21 -12.29
N VAL A 31 -12.93 9.75 -12.24
CA VAL A 31 -12.38 10.45 -11.07
C VAL A 31 -13.22 11.68 -10.75
N ASP A 32 -13.47 12.56 -11.72
CA ASP A 32 -14.32 13.75 -11.55
C ASP A 32 -15.73 13.38 -11.06
N LYS A 33 -16.37 12.38 -11.68
CA LYS A 33 -17.68 11.87 -11.24
C LYS A 33 -17.65 11.36 -9.80
N TRP A 34 -16.57 10.72 -9.37
CA TRP A 34 -16.43 10.28 -7.98
C TRP A 34 -16.28 11.46 -7.02
N PHE A 35 -15.49 12.47 -7.37
CA PHE A 35 -15.30 13.66 -6.54
C PHE A 35 -16.56 14.53 -6.44
N LYS A 36 -17.35 14.62 -7.51
CA LYS A 36 -18.69 15.24 -7.46
C LYS A 36 -19.62 14.57 -6.45
N LYS A 37 -19.41 13.29 -6.15
CA LYS A 37 -20.18 12.54 -5.15
C LYS A 37 -19.54 12.51 -3.76
N LEU A 38 -18.35 13.07 -3.60
CA LEU A 38 -17.63 13.10 -2.32
C LEU A 38 -18.44 13.79 -1.20
N PRO A 39 -19.18 14.89 -1.44
CA PRO A 39 -20.02 15.52 -0.40
C PRO A 39 -21.08 14.59 0.20
N HIS A 40 -21.50 13.56 -0.54
CA HIS A 40 -22.48 12.55 -0.08
C HIS A 40 -21.83 11.22 0.31
N ALA A 41 -20.50 11.11 0.22
CA ALA A 41 -19.79 9.91 0.58
C ALA A 41 -19.71 9.78 2.11
N LYS A 42 -19.76 8.54 2.60
CA LYS A 42 -19.54 8.27 4.02
C LYS A 42 -18.10 7.84 4.24
N ALA A 43 -17.47 8.42 5.26
CA ALA A 43 -16.21 7.93 5.79
C ALA A 43 -16.40 6.46 6.23
N LYS A 44 -15.46 5.61 5.84
CA LYS A 44 -15.45 4.19 6.13
C LYS A 44 -14.09 3.81 6.69
N MET A 45 -14.08 3.40 7.96
CA MET A 45 -12.93 2.75 8.55
C MET A 45 -12.81 1.32 8.03
N THR A 46 -11.63 0.95 7.56
CA THR A 46 -11.30 -0.40 7.09
C THR A 46 -10.11 -0.91 7.89
N LYS A 47 -10.21 -2.17 8.33
CA LYS A 47 -9.14 -2.91 8.99
C LYS A 47 -8.69 -4.04 8.08
N LEU A 48 -7.39 -4.18 7.86
CA LEU A 48 -6.77 -5.25 7.09
C LEU A 48 -5.73 -5.95 7.97
N HIS A 49 -5.57 -7.24 7.73
CA HIS A 49 -4.57 -8.08 8.38
C HIS A 49 -3.97 -9.01 7.33
N PHE A 50 -2.64 -9.11 7.30
CA PHE A 50 -1.89 -9.93 6.35
C PHE A 50 -0.42 -10.05 6.76
N TYR A 51 0.33 -10.89 6.05
CA TYR A 51 1.76 -11.11 6.25
C TYR A 51 2.55 -10.64 5.04
N PHE A 52 3.61 -9.90 5.30
CA PHE A 52 4.59 -9.38 4.35
C PHE A 52 5.84 -10.27 4.40
N HIS A 53 6.34 -10.69 3.23
CA HIS A 53 7.48 -11.61 3.13
C HIS A 53 8.66 -10.90 2.47
N ASP A 54 9.65 -10.51 3.25
CA ASP A 54 10.92 -9.99 2.73
C ASP A 54 11.85 -11.15 2.43
N ILE A 55 12.10 -11.40 1.14
CA ILE A 55 12.97 -12.49 0.68
C ILE A 55 14.22 -11.87 0.07
N VAL A 56 15.25 -11.73 0.91
CA VAL A 56 16.56 -11.16 0.58
C VAL A 56 17.47 -12.21 -0.03
N THR A 57 17.51 -13.41 0.55
CA THR A 57 18.38 -14.51 0.11
C THR A 57 17.52 -15.71 -0.28
N ALA A 58 17.43 -15.97 -1.58
CA ALA A 58 16.78 -17.14 -2.17
C ALA A 58 17.25 -17.31 -3.62
N LYS A 59 16.89 -18.43 -4.26
CA LYS A 59 17.08 -18.61 -5.71
C LYS A 59 16.40 -17.49 -6.52
N ASN A 60 15.22 -17.07 -6.06
CA ASN A 60 14.43 -15.98 -6.64
C ASN A 60 14.08 -14.99 -5.51
N PRO A 61 14.94 -14.00 -5.21
CA PRO A 61 14.68 -13.02 -4.16
C PRO A 61 13.56 -12.04 -4.57
N SER A 62 12.85 -11.51 -3.59
CA SER A 62 11.84 -10.47 -3.77
C SER A 62 12.34 -9.07 -3.37
N ALA A 63 13.47 -8.98 -2.67
CA ALA A 63 14.12 -7.73 -2.29
C ALA A 63 15.60 -7.72 -2.73
N ILE A 64 15.95 -6.79 -3.61
CA ILE A 64 17.27 -6.69 -4.26
C ILE A 64 17.95 -5.40 -3.80
N GLN A 65 19.21 -5.50 -3.39
CA GLN A 65 20.02 -4.33 -3.11
C GLN A 65 20.30 -3.54 -4.39
N ILE A 66 19.97 -2.25 -4.40
CA ILE A 66 20.12 -1.37 -5.57
C ILE A 66 21.12 -0.23 -5.35
N ALA A 67 21.43 0.10 -4.10
CA ALA A 67 22.45 1.10 -3.77
C ALA A 67 23.03 0.85 -2.36
N GLN A 68 24.23 1.38 -2.14
CA GLN A 68 24.91 1.40 -0.83
C GLN A 68 25.88 2.58 -0.77
N ALA A 69 26.23 3.01 0.45
CA ALA A 69 27.38 3.88 0.70
C ALA A 69 28.67 3.06 0.83
N ASN A 70 29.83 3.71 0.69
CA ASN A 70 31.14 3.04 0.82
C ASN A 70 31.34 2.39 2.19
N ASN A 71 30.78 3.00 3.23
CA ASN A 71 30.91 2.55 4.62
C ASN A 71 29.69 1.76 5.12
N THR A 72 28.76 1.36 4.24
CA THR A 72 27.51 0.70 4.64
C THR A 72 27.76 -0.57 5.45
N PHE A 73 28.70 -1.42 5.05
CA PHE A 73 28.96 -2.68 5.77
C PHE A 73 29.87 -2.52 6.99
N GLN A 74 30.49 -1.36 7.19
CA GLN A 74 31.21 -0.99 8.40
C GLN A 74 30.31 -0.29 9.43
N SER A 75 29.15 0.21 8.98
CA SER A 75 28.15 0.82 9.84
C SER A 75 27.40 -0.25 10.65
N PRO A 76 27.25 -0.09 11.98
CA PRO A 76 26.48 -1.03 12.80
C PRO A 76 24.98 -1.04 12.42
N THR A 77 24.49 -0.03 11.71
CA THR A 77 23.10 0.11 11.28
C THR A 77 22.88 -0.13 9.79
N PHE A 78 23.95 -0.48 9.08
CA PHE A 78 23.97 -0.57 7.61
C PHE A 78 23.57 0.72 6.90
N PHE A 79 23.83 1.88 7.52
CA PHE A 79 23.41 3.18 6.99
C PHE A 79 23.74 3.33 5.50
N GLY A 80 22.77 3.84 4.73
CA GLY A 80 22.90 4.05 3.28
C GLY A 80 22.62 2.83 2.40
N LEU A 81 22.37 1.65 2.99
CA LEU A 81 21.86 0.49 2.24
C LEU A 81 20.47 0.80 1.67
N VAL A 82 20.22 0.51 0.39
CA VAL A 82 18.89 0.64 -0.24
C VAL A 82 18.55 -0.63 -1.01
N ARG A 83 17.32 -1.11 -0.81
CA ARG A 83 16.74 -2.27 -1.50
C ARG A 83 15.46 -1.88 -2.24
N MET A 84 15.32 -2.40 -3.46
CA MET A 84 14.07 -2.42 -4.22
C MET A 84 13.35 -3.73 -3.93
N MET A 85 12.05 -3.67 -3.69
CA MET A 85 11.26 -4.84 -3.32
C MET A 85 9.97 -4.97 -4.13
N ASP A 86 9.61 -6.23 -4.36
CA ASP A 86 8.30 -6.69 -4.83
C ASP A 86 7.89 -7.90 -3.98
N ASN A 87 7.55 -7.66 -2.72
CA ASN A 87 7.34 -8.68 -1.70
C ASN A 87 5.90 -9.22 -1.71
N PRO A 88 5.67 -10.54 -1.60
CA PRO A 88 4.32 -11.06 -1.55
C PRO A 88 3.61 -10.70 -0.23
N LEU A 89 2.30 -10.47 -0.32
CA LEU A 89 1.40 -10.32 0.81
C LEU A 89 0.47 -11.53 0.90
N THR A 90 0.43 -12.23 2.04
CA THR A 90 -0.38 -13.45 2.23
C THR A 90 -1.37 -13.33 3.39
N VAL A 91 -2.37 -14.21 3.41
CA VAL A 91 -3.38 -14.27 4.50
C VAL A 91 -2.80 -14.83 5.81
N ASN A 92 -1.91 -15.81 5.71
CA ASN A 92 -1.26 -16.50 6.84
C ASN A 92 0.27 -16.45 6.67
N PRO A 93 1.08 -16.68 7.72
CA PRO A 93 2.53 -16.53 7.64
C PRO A 93 3.22 -17.59 6.78
N GLU A 94 2.56 -18.71 6.45
CA GLU A 94 3.17 -19.76 5.65
C GLU A 94 3.43 -19.28 4.19
N PRO A 95 4.60 -19.58 3.60
CA PRO A 95 4.94 -19.12 2.25
C PRO A 95 4.00 -19.61 1.13
N ASN A 96 3.31 -20.73 1.35
CA ASN A 96 2.31 -21.27 0.42
C ASN A 96 0.89 -20.75 0.66
N SER A 97 0.71 -19.84 1.62
CA SER A 97 -0.57 -19.20 1.92
C SER A 97 -1.04 -18.36 0.73
N LYS A 98 -2.36 -18.12 0.67
CA LYS A 98 -2.98 -17.37 -0.41
C LYS A 98 -2.37 -15.97 -0.50
N ILE A 99 -1.79 -15.65 -1.66
CA ILE A 99 -1.33 -14.30 -1.99
C ILE A 99 -2.55 -13.41 -2.27
N ILE A 100 -2.59 -12.26 -1.62
CA ILE A 100 -3.66 -11.25 -1.73
C ILE A 100 -3.19 -9.95 -2.41
N GLY A 101 -1.88 -9.79 -2.57
CA GLY A 101 -1.27 -8.59 -3.11
C GLY A 101 0.24 -8.65 -3.02
N ARG A 102 0.88 -7.51 -3.30
CA ARG A 102 2.33 -7.31 -3.22
C ARG A 102 2.66 -5.98 -2.55
N ALA A 103 3.77 -5.93 -1.83
CA ALA A 103 4.37 -4.67 -1.39
C ALA A 103 5.50 -4.29 -2.35
N GLN A 104 5.32 -3.16 -3.03
CA GLN A 104 6.20 -2.71 -4.11
C GLN A 104 6.78 -1.34 -3.78
N GLY A 105 8.10 -1.22 -3.82
CA GLY A 105 8.78 0.04 -3.52
C GLY A 105 10.20 -0.17 -3.06
N ILE A 106 10.67 0.74 -2.20
CA ILE A 106 12.03 0.69 -1.65
C ILE A 106 12.00 0.72 -0.14
N TYR A 107 13.05 0.16 0.46
CA TYR A 107 13.43 0.50 1.81
C TYR A 107 14.94 0.71 1.91
N GLY A 108 15.36 1.49 2.90
CA GLY A 108 16.78 1.71 3.14
C GLY A 108 17.11 2.02 4.59
N SER A 109 18.31 1.64 5.02
CA SER A 109 18.82 1.93 6.36
C SER A 109 19.11 3.42 6.49
N ALA A 110 18.28 4.09 7.30
CA ALA A 110 18.19 5.55 7.36
C ALA A 110 18.55 6.14 8.74
N SER A 111 18.91 5.30 9.71
CA SER A 111 19.29 5.73 11.06
C SER A 111 20.75 5.41 11.36
N PHE A 112 21.41 6.31 12.10
CA PHE A 112 22.76 6.10 12.63
C PHE A 112 22.77 5.43 14.01
N GLU A 113 21.65 5.48 14.74
CA GLU A 113 21.58 5.03 16.14
C GLU A 113 21.04 3.61 16.27
N ASP A 114 20.14 3.22 15.37
CA ASP A 114 19.48 1.93 15.35
C ASP A 114 19.27 1.42 13.91
N ILE A 115 18.84 0.15 13.75
CA ILE A 115 18.44 -0.38 12.43
C ILE A 115 17.03 0.13 12.11
N GLY A 116 16.96 1.43 11.81
CA GLY A 116 15.76 2.14 11.37
C GLY A 116 15.70 2.21 9.85
N LEU A 117 14.68 1.60 9.26
CA LEU A 117 14.45 1.62 7.82
C LEU A 117 13.52 2.77 7.44
N LEU A 118 13.85 3.52 6.38
CA LEU A 118 12.86 4.30 5.65
C LEU A 118 12.09 3.36 4.73
N MET A 119 10.77 3.29 4.89
CA MET A 119 9.87 2.50 4.06
C MET A 119 9.12 3.43 3.10
N THR A 120 9.30 3.24 1.79
CA THR A 120 8.57 3.97 0.75
C THR A 120 7.99 2.98 -0.24
N LEU A 121 6.72 2.62 -0.03
CA LEU A 121 6.11 1.50 -0.75
C LEU A 121 4.61 1.66 -0.98
N ASN A 122 4.09 0.88 -1.91
CA ASN A 122 2.68 0.65 -2.12
C ASN A 122 2.32 -0.79 -1.76
N LEU A 123 1.26 -0.96 -0.97
CA LEU A 123 0.54 -2.23 -0.83
C LEU A 123 -0.43 -2.35 -2.01
N VAL A 124 -0.11 -3.19 -2.99
CA VAL A 124 -0.86 -3.41 -4.22
C VAL A 124 -1.71 -4.65 -4.09
N PHE A 125 -3.03 -4.48 -3.95
CA PHE A 125 -3.95 -5.61 -3.79
C PHE A 125 -4.36 -6.16 -5.16
N THR A 126 -4.27 -7.48 -5.33
CA THR A 126 -4.51 -8.16 -6.61
C THR A 126 -5.63 -9.20 -6.54
N ASN A 127 -6.31 -9.29 -5.40
CA ASN A 127 -7.35 -10.30 -5.16
C ASN A 127 -8.56 -9.72 -4.40
N GLY A 128 -9.69 -10.40 -4.52
CA GLY A 128 -10.94 -10.08 -3.83
C GLY A 128 -11.50 -8.70 -4.17
N LYS A 129 -12.27 -8.14 -3.23
CA LYS A 129 -12.97 -6.84 -3.37
C LYS A 129 -12.04 -5.62 -3.50
N TYR A 130 -10.73 -5.78 -3.31
CA TYR A 130 -9.76 -4.71 -3.35
C TYR A 130 -8.80 -4.83 -4.53
N ASN A 131 -9.02 -5.79 -5.43
CA ASN A 131 -8.20 -5.97 -6.63
C ASN A 131 -8.01 -4.65 -7.40
N GLY A 132 -6.77 -4.32 -7.75
CA GLY A 132 -6.38 -3.11 -8.45
C GLY A 132 -6.35 -1.83 -7.60
N SER A 133 -6.58 -1.94 -6.29
CA SER A 133 -6.47 -0.81 -5.35
C SER A 133 -5.14 -0.85 -4.60
N THR A 134 -4.67 0.31 -4.16
CA THR A 134 -3.41 0.42 -3.42
C THR A 134 -3.53 1.26 -2.16
N LEU A 135 -2.64 1.01 -1.19
CA LEU A 135 -2.34 1.91 -0.08
C LEU A 135 -0.86 2.28 -0.13
N SER A 136 -0.54 3.54 0.15
CA SER A 136 0.84 4.03 0.14
C SER A 136 1.36 4.22 1.56
N ILE A 137 2.57 3.74 1.82
CA ILE A 137 3.30 3.90 3.08
C ILE A 137 4.55 4.75 2.80
N LEU A 138 4.72 5.77 3.62
CA LEU A 138 5.95 6.54 3.77
C LEU A 138 6.21 6.64 5.27
N GLY A 139 7.16 5.88 5.80
CA GLY A 139 7.33 5.77 7.26
C GLY A 139 8.70 5.28 7.70
N HIS A 140 9.00 5.55 8.96
CA HIS A 140 10.20 5.04 9.64
C HIS A 140 9.88 3.72 10.36
N ASN A 141 10.77 2.73 10.27
CA ASN A 141 10.52 1.36 10.69
C ASN A 141 11.72 0.82 11.49
N GLN A 142 11.65 0.92 12.81
CA GLN A 142 12.69 0.47 13.75
C GLN A 142 12.54 -1.03 14.03
N ILE A 143 13.22 -1.88 13.24
CA ILE A 143 12.84 -3.30 13.09
C ILE A 143 12.91 -4.14 14.38
N PHE A 144 13.62 -3.67 15.41
CA PHE A 144 13.73 -4.33 16.71
C PHE A 144 12.64 -3.94 17.72
N HIS A 145 11.84 -2.91 17.43
CA HIS A 145 10.66 -2.63 18.24
C HIS A 145 9.56 -3.67 17.96
N GLU A 146 8.85 -4.09 19.01
CA GLU A 146 7.79 -5.10 18.90
C GLU A 146 6.68 -4.64 17.96
N TYR A 147 6.23 -3.40 18.10
CA TYR A 147 5.22 -2.76 17.26
C TYR A 147 5.79 -1.51 16.61
N ARG A 148 5.58 -1.39 15.30
CA ARG A 148 6.13 -0.31 14.48
C ARG A 148 5.01 0.32 13.67
N GLU A 149 4.66 1.55 14.02
CA GLU A 149 3.60 2.28 13.35
C GLU A 149 4.16 3.09 12.17
N MET A 150 3.56 2.93 11.00
CA MET A 150 3.90 3.67 9.78
C MET A 150 2.65 4.32 9.20
N PRO A 151 2.71 5.60 8.79
CA PRO A 151 1.57 6.27 8.19
C PRO A 151 1.13 5.66 6.87
N ILE A 152 -0.18 5.52 6.69
CA ILE A 152 -0.82 5.41 5.39
C ILE A 152 -1.05 6.83 4.87
N VAL A 153 -0.25 7.23 3.89
CA VAL A 153 -0.24 8.59 3.34
C VAL A 153 -1.19 8.79 2.16
N GLY A 154 -1.76 7.71 1.64
CA GLY A 154 -2.69 7.76 0.52
C GLY A 154 -3.19 6.39 0.09
N GLY A 155 -4.08 6.39 -0.90
CA GLY A 155 -4.53 5.18 -1.56
C GLY A 155 -5.17 5.46 -2.92
N SER A 156 -5.28 4.40 -3.73
CA SER A 156 -5.86 4.43 -5.07
C SER A 156 -7.03 3.45 -5.21
N GLY A 157 -7.73 3.51 -6.33
CA GLY A 157 -8.90 2.67 -6.57
C GLY A 157 -9.96 2.87 -5.50
N VAL A 158 -10.40 1.79 -4.86
CA VAL A 158 -11.42 1.84 -3.79
C VAL A 158 -10.94 2.51 -2.51
N PHE A 159 -9.63 2.76 -2.39
CA PHE A 159 -9.00 3.42 -1.25
C PHE A 159 -8.62 4.88 -1.56
N ARG A 160 -9.27 5.51 -2.54
CA ARG A 160 -9.05 6.93 -2.84
C ARG A 160 -9.23 7.79 -1.59
N LEU A 161 -8.28 8.71 -1.39
CA LEU A 161 -8.17 9.57 -0.19
C LEU A 161 -7.95 8.81 1.12
N ALA A 162 -7.41 7.58 1.08
CA ALA A 162 -7.13 6.83 2.30
C ALA A 162 -6.10 7.54 3.18
N LYS A 163 -6.37 7.60 4.49
CA LYS A 163 -5.43 8.03 5.53
C LYS A 163 -5.56 7.11 6.74
N GLY A 164 -4.44 6.75 7.35
CA GLY A 164 -4.44 5.81 8.47
C GLY A 164 -3.06 5.40 8.91
N ILE A 165 -2.98 4.20 9.49
CA ILE A 165 -1.75 3.63 10.04
C ILE A 165 -1.62 2.16 9.65
N ALA A 166 -0.38 1.73 9.46
CA ALA A 166 0.02 0.34 9.40
C ALA A 166 0.87 0.04 10.64
N THR A 167 0.49 -0.95 11.44
CA THR A 167 1.29 -1.46 12.54
C THR A 167 1.92 -2.77 12.11
N ALA A 168 3.25 -2.82 12.11
CA ALA A 168 4.03 -3.99 11.75
C ALA A 168 4.63 -4.65 13.00
N LYS A 169 4.62 -5.98 13.04
CA LYS A 169 5.31 -6.81 14.03
C LYS A 169 6.11 -7.90 13.32
N THR A 170 7.37 -8.07 13.70
CA THR A 170 8.20 -9.14 13.12
C THR A 170 7.67 -10.49 13.61
N TYR A 171 7.21 -11.33 12.71
CA TYR A 171 6.72 -12.67 13.02
C TYR A 171 7.89 -13.66 13.07
N GLN A 172 8.77 -13.60 12.07
CA GLN A 172 9.96 -14.43 11.99
C GLN A 172 11.06 -13.68 11.24
N VAL A 173 12.30 -13.88 11.64
CA VAL A 173 13.49 -13.42 10.91
C VAL A 173 14.56 -14.50 10.96
N ASP A 174 15.23 -14.74 9.84
CA ASP A 174 16.44 -15.55 9.77
C ASP A 174 17.64 -14.61 9.68
N ASN A 175 18.47 -14.59 10.72
CA ASN A 175 19.62 -13.70 10.81
C ASN A 175 20.72 -14.02 9.79
N THR A 176 20.76 -15.25 9.25
CA THR A 176 21.74 -15.65 8.24
C THR A 176 21.33 -15.16 6.86
N THR A 177 20.07 -15.41 6.50
CA THR A 177 19.56 -15.06 5.16
C THR A 177 18.99 -13.64 5.06
N GLN A 178 18.74 -13.01 6.22
CA GLN A 178 17.99 -11.76 6.38
C GLN A 178 16.54 -11.85 5.86
N ASN A 179 16.03 -13.05 5.61
CA ASN A 179 14.64 -13.23 5.23
C ASN A 179 13.74 -12.98 6.43
N ALA A 180 12.63 -12.26 6.22
CA ALA A 180 11.70 -11.90 7.28
C ALA A 180 10.25 -12.10 6.87
N ILE A 181 9.45 -12.56 7.81
CA ILE A 181 7.99 -12.52 7.75
C ILE A 181 7.53 -11.48 8.75
N VAL A 182 6.72 -10.53 8.29
CA VAL A 182 6.24 -9.40 9.09
C VAL A 182 4.72 -9.39 9.05
N GLU A 183 4.10 -9.45 10.21
CA GLU A 183 2.66 -9.31 10.36
C GLU A 183 2.27 -7.83 10.28
N TYR A 184 1.25 -7.52 9.48
CA TYR A 184 0.73 -6.17 9.31
C TYR A 184 -0.73 -6.09 9.73
N HIS A 185 -1.03 -5.10 10.57
CA HIS A 185 -2.39 -4.63 10.86
C HIS A 185 -2.53 -3.22 10.30
N VAL A 186 -3.44 -3.02 9.36
CA VAL A 186 -3.64 -1.72 8.71
C VAL A 186 -5.03 -1.19 9.02
N VAL A 187 -5.11 0.00 9.60
CA VAL A 187 -6.36 0.68 9.92
C VAL A 187 -6.37 2.03 9.23
N PHE A 188 -7.35 2.27 8.36
CA PHE A 188 -7.45 3.51 7.61
C PHE A 188 -8.90 3.92 7.35
N VAL A 189 -9.09 5.22 7.17
CA VAL A 189 -10.35 5.81 6.72
C VAL A 189 -10.26 6.07 5.23
N SER A 190 -11.29 5.68 4.50
CA SER A 190 -11.51 6.00 3.07
C SER A 190 -12.97 6.39 2.86
N TYR A 191 -13.33 6.89 1.68
CA TYR A 191 -14.70 7.33 1.41
C TYR A 191 -15.44 6.32 0.52
N LYS A 192 -16.61 5.87 0.99
CA LYS A 192 -17.51 5.06 0.18
C LYS A 192 -18.60 5.95 -0.41
N VAL A 193 -18.57 6.09 -1.73
CA VAL A 193 -19.63 6.72 -2.51
C VAL A 193 -20.74 5.70 -2.72
N PHE A 194 -21.95 6.00 -2.25
CA PHE A 194 -23.13 5.20 -2.57
C PHE A 194 -23.70 5.66 -3.92
N ALA A 195 -24.34 4.74 -4.66
CA ALA A 195 -25.23 5.14 -5.75
C ALA A 195 -26.35 6.01 -5.15
N GLU A 196 -26.71 7.10 -5.82
CA GLU A 196 -27.71 8.07 -5.36
C GLU A 196 -29.00 7.38 -4.91
N ILE A 197 -29.48 7.74 -3.72
CA ILE A 197 -30.92 7.73 -3.47
C ILE A 197 -31.46 8.88 -4.34
N PRO A 198 -32.44 8.64 -5.23
CA PRO A 198 -32.94 9.68 -6.12
C PRO A 198 -33.39 10.89 -5.30
N ASP A 199 -32.88 12.04 -5.72
CA ASP A 199 -33.16 13.35 -5.15
C ASP A 199 -34.67 13.58 -5.13
N ARG A 200 -35.28 13.47 -3.95
CA ARG A 200 -36.58 14.07 -3.70
C ARG A 200 -36.27 15.45 -3.15
N GLY A 201 -36.25 16.42 -4.06
CA GLY A 201 -35.92 17.80 -3.78
C GLY A 201 -36.60 18.29 -2.51
N ILE A 202 -35.76 18.60 -1.52
CA ILE A 202 -36.09 19.52 -0.44
C ILE A 202 -34.83 20.37 -0.29
N ASP A 203 -34.87 21.56 -0.90
CA ASP A 203 -33.92 22.62 -0.63
C ASP A 203 -34.00 22.95 0.87
N LEU A 204 -32.94 22.64 1.60
CA LEU A 204 -32.69 23.21 2.91
C LEU A 204 -31.53 24.19 2.75
N GLU A 205 -31.86 25.48 2.72
CA GLU A 205 -30.91 26.55 3.03
C GLU A 205 -30.24 26.20 4.38
N VAL A 206 -28.94 25.91 4.35
CA VAL A 206 -28.12 25.88 5.56
C VAL A 206 -27.32 27.16 5.57
N THR A 207 -27.69 28.06 6.47
CA THR A 207 -26.97 29.29 6.80
C THR A 207 -25.62 28.96 7.43
N ASP A 208 -24.57 29.59 6.90
CA ASP A 208 -23.23 29.57 7.47
C ASP A 208 -23.22 30.06 8.92
N SER A 209 -22.70 29.23 9.82
CA SER A 209 -22.22 29.69 11.13
C SER A 209 -21.09 28.80 11.66
N VAL A 210 -19.91 28.88 11.04
CA VAL A 210 -18.68 28.47 11.71
C VAL A 210 -18.13 29.69 12.46
N LYS A 211 -18.41 29.77 13.75
CA LYS A 211 -17.67 30.62 14.68
C LYS A 211 -16.28 30.00 14.91
N ASN A 212 -15.26 30.81 14.69
CA ASN A 212 -13.90 30.63 15.19
C ASN A 212 -13.90 30.25 16.69
N ASN A 213 -13.12 29.23 17.03
CA ASN A 213 -12.04 29.25 18.04
C ASN A 213 -11.74 27.81 18.47
N ASP A 214 -10.55 27.31 18.14
CA ASP A 214 -9.52 27.13 19.17
C ASP A 214 -8.20 26.74 18.51
N VAL A 215 -7.25 27.67 18.66
CA VAL A 215 -5.82 27.46 18.42
C VAL A 215 -5.32 26.58 19.56
N VAL A 216 -5.07 25.30 19.27
CA VAL A 216 -4.19 24.50 20.12
C VAL A 216 -2.76 24.80 19.68
N LYS A 217 -2.04 25.58 20.50
CA LYS A 217 -0.58 25.60 20.47
C LYS A 217 -0.10 24.19 20.82
N SER A 218 0.57 23.51 19.90
CA SER A 218 1.48 22.42 20.26
C SER A 218 2.89 22.97 20.29
N GLU A 219 3.45 23.09 21.49
CA GLU A 219 4.89 23.09 21.69
C GLU A 219 5.37 21.65 21.46
N LEU A 220 6.21 21.48 20.43
CA LEU A 220 7.41 20.64 20.36
C LEU A 220 8.15 21.02 19.06
#